data_AF-A0A7C4NSG4-F1
#
_entry.id   AF-A0A7C4NSG4-F1
#
_cell.length_a   1.000
_cell.length_b   1.000
_cell.length_c   1.000
_cell.angle_alpha   90.00
_cell.angle_beta   90.00
_cell.angle_gamma   90.00
#
_symmetry.space_group_name_H-M   'P 1'
#
loop_
_entity.id
_entity.type
_entity.pdbx_description
1 polymer ?
#
loop_
_entity_poly.entity_id
_entity_poly.type
_entity_poly.pdbx_seq_one_letter_code
_entity_poly.pdbx_strand_id
1 'polypeptide(L)' 'GLPRPNVSSTFIFAKEDYFFLYPNNYNHFYNYYKNTFQHGGISLEEMICPIVRMRSK' A
#
# COMPACT_ATOMS: atom_id res chain seq x y z
N GLY A 1 2.22 22.05 -3.19
CA GLY A 1 1.43 21.43 -2.11
C GLY A 1 0.68 20.26 -2.69
N LEU A 2 0.42 19.21 -1.90
CA LEU A 2 -0.38 18.08 -2.34
C LEU A 2 -1.82 18.53 -2.70
N PRO A 3 -2.51 17.81 -3.61
CA PRO A 3 -3.90 18.11 -3.95
C PRO A 3 -4.76 18.16 -2.68
N ARG A 4 -5.67 19.13 -2.59
CA ARG A 4 -6.59 19.22 -1.46
C ARG A 4 -7.63 18.10 -1.60
N PRO A 5 -7.82 17.23 -0.59
CA PRO A 5 -8.87 16.24 -0.64
C PRO A 5 -10.23 16.93 -0.63
N ASN A 6 -11.13 16.50 -1.51
CA ASN A 6 -12.54 16.88 -1.51
C ASN A 6 -13.36 15.72 -0.93
N VAL A 7 -14.44 16.05 -0.21
CA VAL A 7 -15.31 15.05 0.47
C VAL A 7 -15.93 14.06 -0.53
N SER A 8 -16.06 14.45 -1.80
CA SER A 8 -16.59 13.62 -2.89
C SER A 8 -15.54 12.76 -3.60
N SER A 9 -14.29 12.69 -3.10
CA SER A 9 -13.29 11.79 -3.68
C SER A 9 -13.66 10.33 -3.46
N THR A 10 -13.54 9.52 -4.52
CA THR A 10 -13.62 8.07 -4.44
C THR A 10 -12.22 7.48 -4.29
N PHE A 11 -12.07 6.54 -3.37
CA PHE A 11 -10.82 5.83 -3.13
C PHE A 11 -11.02 4.33 -3.35
N ILE A 12 -9.99 3.68 -3.90
CA ILE A 12 -9.92 2.23 -4.01
C ILE A 12 -8.69 1.76 -3.24
N PHE A 13 -8.85 0.66 -2.51
CA PHE A 13 -7.78 0.08 -1.71
C PHE A 13 -7.70 -1.40 -2.01
N ALA A 14 -6.49 -1.87 -2.31
CA ALA A 14 -6.19 -3.28 -2.29
C ALA A 14 -5.95 -3.68 -0.83
N LYS A 15 -6.62 -4.74 -0.37
CA LYS A 15 -6.49 -5.25 1.00
C LYS A 15 -5.50 -6.42 1.01
N GLU A 16 -4.77 -6.58 2.12
CA GLU A 16 -3.98 -7.78 2.41
C GLU A 16 -3.05 -8.18 1.24
N ASP A 17 -3.30 -9.32 0.60
CA ASP A 17 -2.50 -9.89 -0.49
C ASP A 17 -2.94 -9.45 -1.89
N TYR A 18 -3.90 -8.53 -1.99
CA TYR A 18 -4.30 -7.92 -3.25
C TYR A 18 -3.38 -6.76 -3.63
N PHE A 19 -3.18 -6.59 -4.92
CA PHE A 19 -2.41 -5.49 -5.50
C PHE A 19 -3.03 -5.05 -6.83
N PHE A 20 -2.82 -3.78 -7.20
CA PHE A 20 -3.33 -3.25 -8.46
C PHE A 20 -2.39 -3.59 -9.61
N LEU A 21 -2.98 -4.03 -10.71
CA LEU A 21 -2.28 -4.31 -11.96
C LEU A 21 -2.86 -3.47 -13.08
N TYR A 22 -1.99 -3.01 -13.96
CA TYR A 22 -2.45 -2.45 -15.24
C TYR A 22 -3.10 -3.57 -16.06
N PRO A 23 -4.29 -3.31 -16.64
CA PRO A 23 -4.96 -4.31 -17.46
C PRO A 23 -4.18 -4.61 -18.74
N ASN A 24 -3.47 -3.60 -19.27
CA ASN A 24 -2.54 -3.79 -20.37
C ASN A 24 -1.35 -4.64 -19.91
N ASN A 25 -1.13 -5.75 -20.59
CA ASN A 25 -0.05 -6.71 -20.28
C ASN A 25 -0.14 -7.33 -18.87
N TYR A 26 -1.36 -7.65 -18.42
CA TYR A 26 -1.65 -8.26 -17.12
C TYR A 26 -0.70 -9.41 -16.74
N ASN A 27 -0.47 -10.38 -17.64
CA ASN A 27 0.33 -11.56 -17.34
C ASN A 27 1.79 -11.23 -16.97
N HIS A 28 2.37 -10.21 -17.62
CA HIS A 28 3.73 -9.78 -17.31
C HIS A 28 3.81 -9.22 -15.89
N PHE A 29 2.92 -8.29 -15.53
CA PHE A 29 2.93 -7.67 -14.21
C PHE A 29 2.47 -8.64 -13.12
N TYR A 30 1.48 -9.48 -13.38
CA TYR A 30 1.05 -10.52 -12.44
C TYR A 30 2.21 -11.43 -12.08
N ASN A 31 2.95 -11.96 -13.07
CA ASN A 31 4.10 -12.82 -12.78
C ASN A 31 5.25 -12.06 -12.09
N TYR A 32 5.38 -10.76 -12.34
CA TYR A 32 6.40 -9.92 -11.72
C TYR A 32 6.12 -9.63 -10.24
N TYR A 33 4.86 -9.35 -9.87
CA TYR A 33 4.50 -8.96 -8.50
C TYR A 33 3.97 -10.11 -7.64
N LYS A 34 3.40 -11.16 -8.24
CA LYS A 34 2.86 -12.30 -7.48
C LYS A 34 3.96 -12.93 -6.62
N ASN A 35 3.60 -13.29 -5.38
CA ASN A 35 4.48 -13.93 -4.38
C ASN A 35 5.70 -13.08 -3.99
N THR A 36 5.64 -11.77 -4.22
CA THR A 36 6.66 -10.84 -3.73
C THR A 36 6.08 -10.03 -2.56
N PHE A 37 6.96 -9.43 -1.74
CA PHE A 37 6.52 -8.54 -0.68
C PHE A 37 6.09 -7.20 -1.27
N GLN A 38 4.80 -6.91 -1.21
CA GLN A 38 4.20 -5.65 -1.64
C GLN A 38 3.85 -4.79 -0.42
N HIS A 39 3.93 -3.47 -0.58
CA HIS A 39 3.54 -2.49 0.42
C HIS A 39 2.89 -1.30 -0.30
N GLY A 40 2.09 -0.51 0.42
CA GLY A 40 1.33 0.63 -0.09
C GLY A 40 -0.18 0.45 0.11
N GLY A 41 -0.59 -0.61 0.79
CA GLY A 41 -1.96 -0.86 1.21
C GLY A 41 -2.33 -0.10 2.48
N ILE A 42 -3.53 -0.41 2.97
CA ILE A 42 -4.09 0.13 4.22
C ILE A 42 -4.16 -0.92 5.33
N SER A 43 -3.36 -1.99 5.21
CA SER A 43 -3.29 -3.00 6.27
C SER A 43 -2.77 -2.36 7.55
N LEU A 44 -3.10 -2.97 8.68
CA LEU A 44 -2.82 -2.39 9.99
C LEU A 44 -1.30 -2.33 10.23
N GLU A 45 -0.58 -3.32 9.72
CA GLU A 45 0.86 -3.45 9.74
C GLU A 45 1.57 -2.36 8.92
N GLU A 46 0.96 -1.89 7.84
CA GLU A 46 1.49 -0.84 6.97
C GLU A 46 1.17 0.57 7.50
N MET A 47 0.05 0.72 8.21
CA MET A 47 -0.40 1.99 8.76
C MET A 47 0.22 2.32 10.13
N ILE A 48 0.56 1.30 10.93
CA ILE A 48 1.13 1.48 12.27
C ILE A 48 2.65 1.51 12.18
N CYS A 49 3.24 2.66 12.47
CA CYS A 49 4.69 2.80 12.61
C CYS A 49 5.11 2.50 14.07
N PRO A 50 5.92 1.45 14.32
CA PRO A 50 6.42 1.18 15.66
C PRO A 50 7.39 2.28 16.10
N ILE A 51 7.22 2.76 17.33
CA ILE A 51 8.11 3.76 17.93
C ILE A 51 8.85 3.17 19.12
N VAL A 52 10.12 3.56 19.28
CA VAL A 52 10.93 3.19 20.44
C VAL A 52 11.52 4.44 21.09
N ARG A 53 11.55 4.45 22.43
CA ARG A 53 12.19 5.50 23.22
C ARG A 53 13.37 4.92 23.99
N MET A 54 14.57 5.38 23.66
CA MET A 54 15.80 4.99 24.35
C MET A 54 16.09 5.91 25.54
N ARG A 55 16.72 5.37 26.58
CA ARG A 55 17.20 6.10 27.76
C ARG A 55 18.64 5.67 28.05
N SER A 56 19.45 6.59 28.58
CA SER A 56 20.75 6.24 29.16
C SER A 56 20.54 5.23 30.30
N LYS A 57 21.56 4.40 30.51
CA LYS A 57 21.66 3.58 31.72
C LYS A 57 21.70 4.48 32.96
#